data_AF-A0A8J2PN47-F1
#
_entry.id   AF-A0A8J2PN47-F1
#
_cell.length_a   1.000
_cell.length_b   1.000
_cell.length_c   1.000
_cell.angle_alpha   90.00
_cell.angle_beta   90.00
_cell.angle_gamma   90.00
#
_symmetry.space_group_name_H-M   'P 1'
#
loop_
_entity.id
_entity.type
_entity.pdbx_description
1 polymer ?
#
loop_
_entity_poly.entity_id
_entity_poly.type
_entity_poly.pdbx_seq_one_letter_code
_entity_poly.pdbx_strand_id
1 'polypeptide(L)'
;VNASPSLTSTTVNDRIMKYKLINDILSIVLPPNGFPDAKWNKIPSKDAMGHFELLLDEELAGFEPNNKKHLEKAHNNQPKWK
;
A
#
# COMPACT_ATOMS: atom_id res chain seq x y z
N VAL A 1 12.81 -12.78 14.20
CA VAL A 1 11.73 -12.13 13.44
C VAL A 1 10.43 -12.86 13.70
N ASN A 2 9.34 -12.13 13.95
CA ASN A 2 8.03 -12.73 14.25
C ASN A 2 7.13 -12.61 13.02
N ALA A 3 6.54 -13.71 12.54
CA ALA A 3 5.71 -13.72 11.34
C ALA A 3 4.23 -13.40 11.62
N SER A 4 3.78 -13.63 12.87
CA SER A 4 2.39 -13.43 13.29
C SER A 4 2.35 -12.85 14.71
N PRO A 5 2.60 -11.54 14.88
CA PRO A 5 2.48 -10.89 16.17
C PRO A 5 1.03 -10.97 16.71
N SER A 6 0.88 -11.04 18.04
CA SER A 6 -0.43 -11.25 18.68
C SER A 6 -1.34 -10.02 18.63
N LEU A 7 -2.55 -10.21 18.12
CA LEU A 7 -3.62 -9.21 18.14
C LEU A 7 -4.50 -9.27 19.40
N THR A 8 -4.30 -10.25 20.28
CA THR A 8 -5.02 -10.31 21.56
C THR A 8 -4.67 -9.11 22.43
N SER A 9 -5.67 -8.42 22.97
CA SER A 9 -5.47 -7.22 23.78
C SER A 9 -5.61 -7.53 25.26
N THR A 10 -4.58 -7.24 26.04
CA THR A 10 -4.56 -7.39 27.51
C THR A 10 -4.86 -6.08 28.22
N THR A 11 -4.52 -4.94 27.61
CA THR A 11 -4.86 -3.60 28.10
C THR A 11 -5.77 -2.85 27.12
N VAL A 12 -6.40 -1.77 27.61
CA VAL A 12 -7.18 -0.87 26.76
C VAL A 12 -6.28 -0.17 25.73
N ASN A 13 -5.05 0.18 26.12
CA ASN A 13 -4.11 0.82 25.20
C ASN A 13 -3.72 -0.11 24.05
N ASP A 14 -3.44 -1.39 24.36
CA ASP A 14 -3.17 -2.41 23.33
C ASP A 14 -4.32 -2.50 22.33
N ARG A 15 -5.54 -2.52 22.85
CA ARG A 15 -6.76 -2.57 22.04
C ARG A 15 -6.82 -1.40 21.08
N ILE A 16 -6.67 -0.17 21.57
CA ILE A 16 -6.73 1.05 20.76
C ILE A 16 -5.64 1.04 19.68
N MET A 17 -4.39 0.74 20.06
CA MET A 17 -3.28 0.72 19.11
C MET A 17 -3.46 -0.37 18.05
N LYS A 18 -3.89 -1.58 18.44
CA LYS A 18 -4.10 -2.69 17.50
C LYS A 18 -5.25 -2.44 16.54
N TYR A 19 -6.35 -1.81 16.99
CA TYR A 19 -7.43 -1.40 16.07
C TYR A 19 -6.95 -0.35 15.06
N LYS A 20 -6.18 0.65 15.50
CA LYS A 20 -5.60 1.65 14.59
C LYS A 20 -4.69 0.99 13.55
N LEU A 21 -3.82 0.07 13.99
CA LEU A 21 -2.93 -0.69 13.11
C LEU A 21 -3.72 -1.48 12.05
N ILE A 22 -4.77 -2.19 12.46
CA ILE A 22 -5.61 -2.96 11.51
C ILE A 22 -6.25 -2.02 10.49
N ASN A 23 -6.79 -0.89 10.93
CA ASN A 23 -7.42 0.08 10.03
C ASN A 23 -6.44 0.64 9.00
N ASP A 24 -5.24 1.03 9.44
CA ASP A 24 -4.20 1.54 8.56
C ASP A 24 -3.76 0.47 7.54
N ILE A 25 -3.63 -0.79 7.95
CA ILE A 25 -3.32 -1.91 7.04
C ILE A 25 -4.43 -2.06 5.98
N LEU A 26 -5.69 -2.10 6.39
CA LEU A 26 -6.82 -2.26 5.47
C LEU A 26 -6.91 -1.11 4.48
N SER A 27 -6.63 0.12 4.92
CA SER A 27 -6.56 1.30 4.06
C SER A 27 -5.48 1.20 2.98
N ILE A 28 -4.38 0.50 3.25
CA ILE A 28 -3.29 0.27 2.30
C ILE A 28 -3.60 -0.88 1.34
N VAL A 29 -4.14 -1.99 1.84
CA VAL A 29 -4.26 -3.23 1.04
C VAL A 29 -5.61 -3.40 0.33
N LEU A 30 -6.60 -2.58 0.67
CA LEU A 30 -7.89 -2.55 -0.01
C LEU A 30 -8.01 -1.34 -0.93
N PRO A 31 -8.75 -1.45 -2.04
CA PRO A 31 -9.07 -0.30 -2.87
C PRO A 31 -9.86 0.76 -2.07
N PRO A 32 -9.92 2.02 -2.53
CA PRO A 32 -10.60 3.11 -1.82
C PRO A 32 -12.09 2.88 -1.56
N ASN A 33 -12.73 1.96 -2.28
CA ASN A 33 -14.13 1.58 -2.07
C ASN A 33 -14.31 0.58 -0.90
N GLY A 34 -13.23 0.09 -0.30
CA GLY A 34 -13.22 -0.85 0.82
C GLY A 34 -13.53 -2.31 0.45
N PHE A 35 -13.77 -2.61 -0.83
CA PHE A 35 -14.09 -3.97 -1.28
C PHE A 35 -12.88 -4.62 -1.96
N PRO A 36 -12.51 -5.86 -1.60
CA PRO A 36 -11.41 -6.57 -2.24
C PRO A 36 -11.61 -6.68 -3.76
N ASP A 37 -10.65 -6.16 -4.53
CA ASP A 37 -10.61 -6.26 -5.99
C ASP A 37 -9.23 -6.70 -6.46
N ALA A 38 -9.16 -7.85 -7.13
CA ALA A 38 -7.92 -8.41 -7.66
C ALA A 38 -7.36 -7.62 -8.86
N LYS A 39 -8.18 -6.80 -9.53
CA LYS A 39 -7.77 -5.97 -10.66
C LYS A 39 -7.20 -4.62 -10.23
N TRP A 40 -7.30 -4.28 -8.95
CA TRP A 40 -6.75 -3.03 -8.44
C TRP A 40 -5.22 -3.04 -8.57
N ASN A 41 -4.67 -1.91 -9.02
CA ASN A 41 -3.23 -1.73 -9.23
C ASN A 41 -2.42 -1.64 -7.93
N LYS A 42 -3.07 -1.74 -6.76
CA LYS A 42 -2.45 -1.73 -5.42
C LYS A 42 -1.58 -0.50 -5.15
N ILE A 43 -1.98 0.64 -5.70
CA ILE A 43 -1.32 1.93 -5.46
C ILE A 43 -2.21 2.75 -4.52
N PRO A 44 -2.00 2.67 -3.19
CA PRO A 44 -2.71 3.52 -2.24
C PRO A 44 -2.25 4.98 -2.36
N SER A 45 -3.12 5.92 -1.98
CA SER A 45 -2.73 7.33 -1.84
C SER A 45 -1.86 7.52 -0.60
N LYS A 46 -1.15 8.65 -0.52
CA LYS A 46 -0.36 8.99 0.68
C LYS A 46 -1.22 9.08 1.94
N ASP A 47 -2.44 9.61 1.83
CA ASP A 47 -3.37 9.71 2.95
C ASP A 47 -3.83 8.32 3.43
N ALA A 48 -3.88 7.34 2.53
CA ALA A 48 -4.25 5.96 2.85
C ALA A 48 -3.16 5.20 3.63
N MET A 49 -1.92 5.72 3.70
CA MET A 49 -0.83 5.10 4.47
C MET A 49 -1.02 5.22 5.99
N GLY A 50 -1.86 6.14 6.48
CA GLY A 50 -2.09 6.32 7.90
C GLY A 50 -0.80 6.60 8.66
N HIS A 51 -0.44 5.71 9.59
CA HIS A 51 0.80 5.81 10.38
C HIS A 51 1.95 4.97 9.83
N PHE A 52 1.81 4.38 8.63
CA PHE A 52 2.92 3.70 7.97
C PHE A 52 3.80 4.67 7.19
N GLU A 53 5.09 4.33 7.11
CA GLU A 53 6.07 5.02 6.29
C GLU A 53 6.64 4.04 5.27
N LEU A 54 6.65 4.43 3.99
CA LEU A 54 7.28 3.65 2.93
C LEU A 54 8.79 3.81 3.01
N LEU A 55 9.48 2.77 3.45
CA LEU A 55 10.95 2.78 3.57
C LEU A 55 11.64 2.31 2.30
N LEU A 56 11.06 1.34 1.60
CA LEU A 56 11.59 0.76 0.39
C LEU A 56 10.45 0.42 -0.56
N ASP A 57 10.57 0.90 -1.78
CA ASP A 57 9.76 0.46 -2.92
C ASP A 57 10.61 -0.54 -3.71
N GLU A 58 10.32 -1.84 -3.56
CA GLU A 58 11.09 -2.90 -4.22
C GLU A 58 10.96 -2.86 -5.74
N GLU A 59 9.82 -2.42 -6.25
CA GLU A 59 9.62 -2.28 -7.69
C GLU A 59 10.54 -1.19 -8.22
N LEU A 60 10.62 -0.04 -7.53
CA LEU A 60 11.48 1.07 -7.90
C LEU A 60 12.97 0.79 -7.66
N ALA A 61 13.31 0.14 -6.55
CA ALA A 61 14.69 -0.15 -6.15
C ALA A 61 15.39 -1.16 -7.09
N GLY A 62 14.62 -2.02 -7.76
CA GLY A 62 15.13 -2.90 -8.82
C GLY A 62 15.46 -2.17 -10.13
N PHE A 63 15.03 -0.92 -10.32
CA PHE A 63 15.35 -0.11 -11.50
C PHE A 63 16.66 0.67 -11.30
N GLU A 64 17.79 -0.01 -11.53
CA GLU A 64 19.07 0.65 -11.79
C GLU A 64 18.95 1.72 -12.90
N PRO A 65 19.69 2.85 -12.82
CA PRO A 65 19.43 4.10 -13.56
C PRO A 65 19.65 4.07 -15.09
N ASN A 66 19.88 2.91 -15.71
CA ASN A 66 20.03 2.79 -17.16
C ASN A 66 18.70 2.68 -17.94
N ASN A 67 17.55 2.63 -17.27
CA ASN A 67 16.27 2.38 -17.95
C ASN A 67 15.19 3.47 -17.75
N LYS A 68 15.60 4.74 -17.58
CA LYS A 68 14.70 5.90 -17.42
C LYS A 68 13.73 6.15 -18.58
N LYS A 69 13.89 5.44 -19.72
CA LYS A 69 13.03 5.58 -20.91
C LYS A 69 11.68 4.85 -20.81
N HIS A 70 11.45 4.04 -19.77
CA HIS A 70 10.22 3.25 -19.66
C HIS A 70 9.11 3.91 -18.83
N LEU A 71 9.44 4.84 -17.92
CA LEU A 71 8.44 5.50 -17.07
C LEU A 71 7.58 6.54 -17.82
N GLU A 72 8.16 7.29 -18.78
CA GLU A 72 7.38 8.22 -19.62
C GLU A 72 6.37 7.53 -20.54
N LYS A 73 6.59 6.25 -20.88
CA LYS A 73 5.70 5.49 -21.76
C LYS A 73 4.45 4.97 -21.03
N ALA A 74 4.52 4.76 -19.71
CA ALA A 74 3.38 4.31 -18.92
C ALA A 74 2.34 5.43 -18.72
N HIS A 75 2.80 6.68 -18.56
CA HIS A 75 1.91 7.83 -18.38
C HIS A 75 1.23 8.31 -19.69
N ASN A 76 1.77 7.94 -20.86
CA ASN A 76 1.24 8.34 -22.17
C ASN A 76 0.33 7.29 -22.86
N ASN A 77 0.25 6.06 -22.34
CA ASN A 77 -0.50 4.97 -22.97
C ASN A 77 -1.89 4.73 -22.33
N GLN A 78 -2.64 5.80 -22.09
CA GLN A 78 -4.08 5.69 -21.88
C GLN A 78 -4.77 5.64 -23.26
N PRO A 79 -5.45 4.54 -23.65
CA PRO A 79 -6.15 4.50 -24.92
C PRO A 79 -7.37 5.43 -24.88
N LYS A 80 -7.37 6.47 -25.73
CA LYS A 80 -8.57 7.26 -26.05
C LYS A 80 -9.45 6.41 -26.97
N TRP A 81 -10.48 5.79 -26.42
CA TRP A 81 -11.48 5.08 -27.22
C TRP A 81 -12.37 6.10 -27.95
N LYS A 82 -12.49 5.95 -29.27
CA LYS A 82 -13.54 6.53 -30.13
C LYS A 82 -14.62 5.49 -30.35
#